data_AF-A0A9D0IAH9-F1
#
_entry.id   AF-A0A9D0IAH9-F1
#
_cell.length_a   1.000
_cell.length_b   1.000
_cell.length_c   1.000
_cell.angle_alpha   90.00
_cell.angle_beta   90.00
_cell.angle_gamma   90.00
#
_symmetry.space_group_name_H-M   'P 1'
#
loop_
_entity.id
_entity.type
_entity.pdbx_description
1 polymer ?
#
loop_
_entity_poly.entity_id
_entity_poly.type
_entity_poly.pdbx_seq_one_letter_code
_entity_poly.pdbx_strand_id
1 'polypeptide(L)' 'MADFIIRNRIREPEELKRFDREGYRFSSADSDGKQWVFTRPQP' A
#
# COMPACT_ATOMS: atom_id res chain seq x y z
N MET A 1 2.99 1.39 -6.89
CA MET A 1 2.83 2.50 -5.92
C MET A 1 2.70 3.87 -6.59
N ALA A 2 3.72 4.39 -7.28
CA ALA A 2 3.72 5.77 -7.80
C ALA A 2 2.55 6.10 -8.75
N ASP A 3 2.22 5.19 -9.67
CA ASP A 3 1.05 5.32 -10.55
C ASP A 3 -0.28 5.44 -9.76
N PHE A 4 -0.44 4.68 -8.67
CA PHE A 4 -1.64 4.74 -7.83
C PHE A 4 -1.76 6.06 -7.08
N ILE A 5 -0.64 6.60 -6.60
CA ILE A 5 -0.57 7.91 -5.93
C ILE A 5 -1.04 9.01 -6.88
N ILE A 6 -0.53 9.00 -8.11
CA ILE A 6 -0.85 10.02 -9.12
C ILE A 6 -2.30 9.89 -9.58
N ARG A 7 -2.77 8.67 -9.88
CA ARG A 7 -4.13 8.43 -10.39
C ARG A 7 -5.21 8.76 -9.38
N ASN A 8 -5.02 8.38 -8.12
CA ASN A 8 -5.99 8.65 -7.05
C ASN A 8 -5.77 10.01 -6.38
N ARG A 9 -4.73 10.76 -6.80
CA ARG A 9 -4.32 12.02 -6.18
C ARG A 9 -4.22 11.89 -4.66
N ILE A 10 -3.59 10.82 -4.21
CA ILE A 10 -3.40 10.51 -2.80
C ILE A 10 -2.70 11.70 -2.14
N ARG A 11 -3.32 12.27 -1.13
CA ARG A 11 -2.77 13.39 -0.34
C ARG A 11 -2.45 12.97 1.08
N GLU A 12 -3.19 12.00 1.58
CA GLU A 12 -2.96 11.45 2.90
C GLU A 12 -2.27 10.10 2.80
N PRO A 13 -1.24 9.87 3.61
CA PRO A 13 -0.50 8.62 3.54
C PRO A 13 -1.43 7.46 4.00
N GLU A 14 -2.44 7.67 4.84
CA GLU A 14 -3.47 6.65 5.16
C GLU A 14 -4.14 6.04 3.92
N GLU A 15 -4.36 6.80 2.86
CA GLU A 15 -5.00 6.31 1.64
C GLU A 15 -4.11 5.29 0.90
N LEU A 16 -2.79 5.34 1.11
CA LEU A 16 -1.85 4.38 0.55
C LEU A 16 -2.10 2.96 1.06
N LYS A 17 -2.68 2.80 2.25
CA LYS A 17 -3.04 1.48 2.82
C LYS A 17 -4.10 0.76 2.00
N ARG A 18 -4.87 1.49 1.17
CA ARG A 18 -5.86 0.93 0.22
C ARG A 18 -5.22 0.43 -1.08
N PHE A 19 -3.90 0.52 -1.22
CA PHE A 19 -3.21 0.00 -2.39
C PHE A 19 -3.29 -1.53 -2.42
N ASP A 20 -4.05 -2.06 -3.39
CA ASP A 20 -4.28 -3.50 -3.59
C ASP A 20 -3.90 -4.00 -5.00
N ARG A 21 -3.15 -3.19 -5.77
CA ARG A 21 -2.82 -3.51 -7.17
C ARG A 21 -1.86 -4.68 -7.30
N GLU A 22 -2.01 -5.43 -8.39
CA GLU A 22 -1.08 -6.49 -8.84
C GLU A 22 -0.82 -7.59 -7.78
N GLY A 23 -1.78 -7.77 -6.87
CA GLY A 23 -1.71 -8.75 -5.78
C GLY A 23 -0.90 -8.29 -4.57
N TYR A 24 -0.45 -7.02 -4.53
CA TYR A 24 0.06 -6.45 -3.29
C TYR A 24 -1.10 -6.22 -2.32
N ARG A 25 -0.91 -6.55 -1.04
CA ARG A 25 -1.85 -6.25 0.04
C ARG A 25 -1.10 -5.65 1.21
N PHE A 26 -1.66 -4.61 1.82
CA PHE A 26 -1.14 -4.02 3.04
C PHE A 26 -1.17 -5.06 4.19
N SER A 27 -0.01 -5.32 4.81
CA SER A 27 0.11 -6.16 6.00
C SER A 27 0.14 -5.27 7.23
N SER A 28 -1.00 -5.15 7.93
CA SER A 28 -1.07 -4.40 9.19
C SER A 28 -0.25 -5.04 10.31
N ALA A 29 0.06 -6.34 10.21
CA ALA A 29 0.85 -7.06 11.21
C ALA A 29 2.34 -6.72 11.13
N ASP A 30 2.85 -6.52 9.92
CA ASP A 30 4.27 -6.17 9.67
C ASP A 30 4.49 -4.67 9.51
N SER A 31 3.41 -3.88 9.44
CA SER A 31 3.48 -2.43 9.32
C SER A 31 3.60 -1.77 10.69
N ASP A 32 4.51 -0.81 10.80
CA ASP A 32 4.68 0.05 11.97
C ASP A 32 4.19 1.48 11.70
N GLY A 33 4.39 2.39 12.66
CA GLY A 33 3.97 3.79 12.56
C GLY A 33 4.73 4.64 11.54
N LYS A 34 5.85 4.15 11.00
CA LYS A 34 6.72 4.84 10.02
C LYS A 34 6.91 4.06 8.71
N GLN A 35 6.83 2.74 8.75
CA GLN A 35 7.05 1.83 7.65
C GLN A 35 5.83 0.95 7.45
N TRP A 36 5.33 0.97 6.22
CA TRP A 36 4.20 0.15 5.81
C TRP A 36 4.68 -0.97 4.90
N VAL A 37 4.36 -2.18 5.30
CA VAL A 37 4.75 -3.40 4.59
C VAL A 37 3.59 -3.85 3.72
N PHE A 38 3.88 -4.06 2.44
CA PHE A 38 2.93 -4.57 1.46
C PHE A 38 3.43 -5.93 1.01
N THR A 39 2.70 -6.98 1.36
CA THR A 39 3.03 -8.36 1.01
C THR A 39 2.37 -8.72 -0.31
N ARG A 40 3.09 -9.46 -1.15
CA ARG A 40 2.54 -10.06 -2.38
C ARG A 40 2.65 -11.57 -2.26
N PRO A 41 1.55 -12.31 -2.07
CA PRO A 41 1.60 -13.76 -2.14
C PRO A 41 1.99 -14.14 -3.57
N GLN A 42 3.16 -14.76 -3.73
CA GLN A 42 3.50 -15.46 -4.97
C GLN A 42 3.05 -16.92 -4.83
N PRO A 43 2.40 -17.50 -5.86
CA PRO A 43 2.14 -18.93 -5.91
C PRO A 43 3.43 -19.73 -6.09
#